data_AF-A0A0G0VAH5-F1
#
_entry.id   AF-A0A0G0VAH5-F1
#
_cell.length_a   1.000
_cell.length_b   1.000
_cell.length_c   1.000
_cell.angle_alpha   90.00
_cell.angle_beta   90.00
_cell.angle_gamma   90.00
#
_symmetry.space_group_name_H-M   'P 1'
#
loop_
_entity.id
_entity.type
_entity.pdbx_description
1 polymer ?
#
loop_
_entity_poly.entity_id
_entity_poly.type
_entity_poly.pdbx_seq_one_letter_code
_entity_poly.pdbx_strand_id
1 'polypeptide(L)' 'METQSRTLTKTISWRIVALGTTIIVVYLYSGDAKESLVIGVVANAIKMALYYMHERIWNRIDFGRIKRPEYQI' A
#
# COMPACT_ATOMS: atom_id res chain seq x y z
N MET A 1 -4.39 -16.10 -18.83
CA MET A 1 -4.99 -14.77 -18.58
C MET A 1 -5.26 -14.67 -17.09
N GLU A 2 -4.48 -13.86 -16.36
CA GLU A 2 -4.82 -13.55 -14.96
C GLU A 2 -6.08 -12.68 -15.00
N THR A 3 -7.22 -13.26 -14.66
CA THR A 3 -8.49 -12.52 -14.58
C THR A 3 -8.38 -11.51 -13.44
N GLN A 4 -8.82 -10.27 -13.65
CA GLN A 4 -8.82 -9.17 -12.66
C GLN A 4 -9.28 -9.61 -11.26
N SER A 5 -10.25 -10.54 -11.20
CA SER A 5 -10.77 -11.14 -9.97
C SER A 5 -9.71 -11.93 -9.15
N ARG A 6 -8.78 -12.65 -9.79
CA ARG A 6 -7.73 -13.40 -9.07
C ARG A 6 -6.70 -12.47 -8.42
N THR A 7 -6.35 -11.39 -9.11
CA THR A 7 -5.43 -10.37 -8.58
C THR A 7 -6.04 -9.61 -7.41
N LEU A 8 -7.34 -9.28 -7.48
CA LEU A 8 -8.08 -8.69 -6.37
C LEU A 8 -8.09 -9.59 -5.14
N THR A 9 -8.45 -10.87 -5.30
CA THR A 9 -8.46 -11.83 -4.18
C THR A 9 -7.08 -11.96 -3.55
N LYS A 10 -6.02 -12.10 -4.36
CA LYS A 10 -4.64 -12.17 -3.87
C LYS A 10 -4.24 -10.92 -3.08
N THR A 11 -4.64 -9.74 -3.56
CA THR A 11 -4.35 -8.46 -2.89
C THR A 11 -5.09 -8.34 -1.57
N ILE A 12 -6.36 -8.75 -1.51
CA ILE A 12 -7.17 -8.73 -0.29
C ILE A 12 -6.58 -9.72 0.72
N SER A 13 -6.27 -10.95 0.31
CA SER A 13 -5.63 -11.95 1.17
C SER A 13 -4.31 -11.42 1.76
N TRP A 14 -3.47 -10.81 0.94
CA TRP A 14 -2.22 -10.21 1.41
C TRP A 14 -2.46 -9.05 2.39
N ARG A 15 -3.47 -8.21 2.15
CA ARG A 15 -3.82 -7.10 3.04
C ARG A 15 -4.31 -7.58 4.41
N ILE A 16 -5.10 -8.66 4.47
CA ILE A 16 -5.55 -9.25 5.73
C ILE A 16 -4.36 -9.76 6.54
N VAL A 17 -3.43 -10.48 5.89
CA VAL A 17 -2.21 -10.97 6.55
C VAL A 17 -1.38 -9.81 7.09
N ALA A 18 -1.12 -8.79 6.28
CA ALA A 18 -0.31 -7.64 6.69
C ALA A 18 -0.94 -6.84 7.84
N LEU A 19 -2.26 -6.66 7.83
CA LEU A 19 -2.98 -6.00 8.92
C LEU A 19 -2.92 -6.85 10.20
N GLY A 20 -3.17 -8.16 10.09
CA GLY A 20 -3.08 -9.11 11.20
C GLY A 20 -1.69 -9.13 11.84
N THR A 21 -0.63 -9.19 11.03
CA THR A 21 0.76 -9.12 11.54
C THR A 21 1.02 -7.82 12.31
N THR A 22 0.52 -6.69 11.82
CA THR A 22 0.71 -5.40 12.50
C THR A 22 0.00 -5.39 13.86
N ILE A 23 -1.26 -5.84 13.91
CA ILE A 23 -2.02 -5.94 15.17
C ILE A 23 -1.33 -6.89 16.14
N ILE A 24 -0.88 -8.07 15.68
CA ILE A 24 -0.18 -9.04 16.54
C ILE A 24 1.11 -8.46 17.10
N VAL A 25 1.94 -7.82 16.27
CA VAL A 25 3.21 -7.21 16.72
C VAL A 25 2.94 -6.13 17.76
N VAL A 26 1.95 -5.26 17.52
CA VAL A 26 1.61 -4.21 18.48
C VAL A 26 1.01 -4.78 19.74
N TYR A 27 0.17 -5.81 19.65
CA TYR A 27 -0.40 -6.49 20.81
C TYR A 27 0.67 -7.15 21.66
N LEU A 28 1.65 -7.81 21.05
CA LEU A 28 2.78 -8.40 21.77
C LEU A 28 3.64 -7.34 22.49
N TYR A 29 3.68 -6.11 21.98
CA TYR A 29 4.44 -5.02 22.57
C TYR A 29 3.67 -4.24 23.65
N SER A 30 2.42 -3.86 23.37
CA SER A 30 1.58 -3.05 24.27
C SER A 30 0.84 -3.91 25.31
N GLY A 31 0.50 -5.16 24.98
CA GLY A 31 -0.35 -6.03 25.81
C GLY A 31 -1.84 -5.66 25.77
N ASP A 32 -2.21 -4.55 25.12
CA ASP A 32 -3.60 -4.08 25.00
C ASP A 32 -4.20 -4.35 23.61
N ALA A 33 -5.37 -5.01 23.60
CA ALA A 33 -6.09 -5.36 22.38
C ALA A 33 -6.74 -4.15 21.68
N LYS A 34 -7.18 -3.13 22.43
CA LYS A 34 -7.75 -1.90 21.86
C LYS A 34 -6.66 -1.05 21.22
N GLU A 35 -5.51 -0.88 21.87
CA GLU A 35 -4.41 -0.10 21.30
C GLU A 35 -3.89 -0.72 20.00
N SER A 36 -3.70 -2.05 19.99
CA SER A 36 -3.22 -2.77 18.81
C SER A 36 -4.17 -2.69 17.61
N LEU A 37 -5.48 -2.70 17.85
CA LEU A 37 -6.47 -2.46 16.80
C LEU A 37 -6.41 -1.03 16.25
N VAL A 38 -6.36 -0.03 17.12
CA VAL A 38 -6.26 1.38 16.71
C VAL A 38 -4.99 1.62 15.89
N ILE A 39 -3.85 1.14 16.38
CA ILE A 39 -2.56 1.28 15.69
C ILE A 39 -2.57 0.51 14.37
N GLY A 40 -3.15 -0.70 14.32
CA GLY A 40 -3.26 -1.47 13.08
C GLY A 40 -4.04 -0.73 11.98
N VAL A 41 -5.16 -0.10 12.34
CA VAL A 41 -5.97 0.70 11.40
C VAL A 41 -5.24 1.97 10.97
N VAL A 42 -4.68 2.71 11.93
CA VAL A 42 -3.95 3.96 11.65
C VAL A 42 -2.72 3.70 10.78
N ALA A 43 -1.94 2.66 11.07
CA ALA A 43 -0.78 2.26 10.28
C ALA A 43 -1.17 1.88 8.84
N ASN A 44 -2.34 1.26 8.64
CA ASN A 44 -2.85 0.97 7.31
C ASN A 44 -3.21 2.25 6.54
N ALA A 45 -3.90 3.20 7.19
CA ALA A 45 -4.24 4.49 6.62
C ALA A 45 -2.98 5.31 6.25
N ILE A 46 -1.99 5.35 7.14
CA ILE A 46 -0.70 6.02 6.88
C ILE A 46 0.01 5.39 5.69
N LYS A 47 0.08 4.05 5.59
CA LYS A 47 0.67 3.39 4.41
C LYS A 47 -0.03 3.78 3.12
N MET A 48 -1.36 3.90 3.13
CA MET A 48 -2.12 4.32 1.95
C MET A 48 -1.82 5.78 1.59
N ALA A 49 -1.78 6.68 2.57
CA ALA A 49 -1.41 8.08 2.36
C ALA A 49 0.02 8.22 1.83
N LEU A 50 0.97 7.50 2.42
CA LEU A 50 2.37 7.47 1.96
C LEU A 50 2.49 6.92 0.55
N TYR A 51 1.76 5.85 0.21
CA TYR A 51 1.77 5.31 -1.14
C TYR A 51 1.24 6.33 -2.16
N TYR A 52 0.13 6.99 -1.83
CA TYR A 52 -0.42 8.05 -2.69
C TYR A 52 0.57 9.21 -2.85
N MET A 53 1.18 9.67 -1.76
CA MET A 53 2.21 10.72 -1.82
C MET A 53 3.43 10.27 -2.63
N HIS A 54 3.88 9.04 -2.44
CA HIS A 54 5.00 8.45 -3.19
C HIS A 54 4.70 8.42 -4.69
N GLU A 55 3.52 7.93 -5.09
CA GLU A 55 3.10 7.94 -6.49
C GLU A 55 2.99 9.36 -7.05
N ARG A 56 2.49 10.31 -6.25
CA ARG A 56 2.38 11.72 -6.66
C ARG A 56 3.74 12.38 -6.85
N ILE A 57 4.68 12.11 -5.96
CA ILE A 57 6.07 12.58 -6.04
C ILE A 57 6.75 11.93 -7.25
N TRP A 58 6.61 10.62 -7.41
CA TRP A 58 7.18 9.88 -8.54
C TRP A 58 6.65 10.36 -9.89
N ASN A 59 5.35 10.69 -9.98
CA ASN A 59 4.76 11.24 -11.20
C ASN A 59 5.28 12.65 -11.55
N ARG A 60 5.73 13.41 -10.54
CA ARG A 60 6.39 14.72 -10.73
C ARG A 60 7.85 14.61 -11.14
N ILE A 61 8.51 13.51 -10.80
CA ILE A 61 9.91 13.29 -11.13
C ILE A 61 9.96 12.60 -12.50
N ASP A 62 10.59 13.23 -13.50
CA ASP A 62 10.71 12.69 -14.87
C ASP A 62 11.80 11.58 -14.98
N PHE A 63 12.04 10.84 -13.90
CA PHE A 63 13.11 9.85 -13.84
C PHE A 63 12.74 8.62 -14.67
N GLY A 64 13.49 8.38 -15.74
CA GLY A 64 13.28 7.21 -16.63
C GLY A 64 12.18 7.38 -17.69
N ARG A 65 11.59 8.57 -17.84
CA ARG A 65 10.67 8.84 -18.95
C ARG A 65 11.46 9.00 -20.26
N ILE A 66 11.36 8.01 -21.13
CA ILE A 66 11.78 8.14 -22.53
C ILE A 66 10.74 9.07 -23.19
N LYS A 67 11.11 10.34 -23.41
CA LYS A 67 10.32 11.23 -24.26
C LYS A 67 10.22 10.56 -25.63
N ARG A 68 9.01 10.13 -26.03
CA ARG A 68 8.77 9.70 -27.41
C ARG A 68 9.11 10.89 -28.31
N PRO A 69 9.93 10.73 -29.36
CA PRO A 69 10.14 11.82 -30.29
C PRO A 69 8.79 12.17 -30.90
N GLU A 70 8.38 13.43 -30.74
CA GLU A 70 7.24 14.01 -31.47
C GLU A 70 7.61 13.99 -32.95
N TYR A 71 7.23 12.92 -33.65
CA TYR A 71 7.19 12.98 -35.10
C TYR A 71 5.88 13.69 -35.47
N GLN A 72 5.99 15.00 -35.71
CA GLN A 72 5.10 15.69 -36.62
C GLN A 72 5.16 14.96 -37.98
N ILE A 73 4.03 14.45 -38.44
CA ILE A 73 3.37 14.68 -39.74
C ILE A 73 2.11 13.80 -39.76
#